data_AF-A0A428TLN8-F1
#
_entry.id   AF-A0A428TLN8-F1
#
_cell.length_a   1.000
_cell.length_b   1.000
_cell.length_c   1.000
_cell.angle_alpha   90.00
_cell.angle_beta   90.00
_cell.angle_gamma   90.00
#
_symmetry.space_group_name_H-M   'P 1'
#
loop_
_entity.id
_entity.type
_entity.pdbx_description
1 polymer ?
#
loop_
_entity_poly.entity_id
_entity_poly.type
_entity_poly.pdbx_seq_one_letter_code
_entity_poly.pdbx_strand_id
1 'polypeptide(L)'
;MGTTQHPKRGIVVIGAGIIGLTCALSIQSKLAEQHLDHRYLVILVSRDFPTCTPGAPTSHAVDYASVWAGAHVRPIPASTPQLSREATWLKQTVQHLRGQAEREPWIGITPVTGVEYLEAPDEAYQTWTSGSF
;
A
#
# COMPACT_ATOMS: atom_id res chain seq x y z
N MET A 1 42.13 1.57 13.09
CA MET A 1 41.90 1.74 11.63
C MET A 1 40.48 2.28 11.48
N GLY A 2 40.36 3.58 11.18
CA GLY A 2 39.05 4.24 11.06
C GLY A 2 38.38 3.84 9.75
N THR A 3 37.18 3.28 9.83
CA THR A 3 36.34 3.07 8.66
C THR A 3 35.88 4.44 8.17
N THR A 4 36.34 4.86 7.00
CA THR A 4 35.82 6.02 6.28
C THR A 4 34.37 5.70 5.90
N GLN A 5 33.43 6.04 6.77
CA GLN A 5 32.01 5.87 6.52
C GLN A 5 31.59 6.94 5.51
N HIS A 6 31.50 6.55 4.23
CA HIS A 6 30.93 7.44 3.22
C HIS A 6 29.48 7.79 3.61
N PRO A 7 29.06 9.06 3.45
CA PRO A 7 27.71 9.46 3.77
C PRO A 7 26.71 8.64 2.96
N LYS A 8 25.66 8.13 3.62
CA LYS A 8 24.61 7.36 2.96
C LYS A 8 23.94 8.22 1.89
N ARG A 9 23.62 7.62 0.75
CA ARG A 9 22.81 8.25 -0.31
C ARG A 9 21.36 8.32 0.14
N GLY A 10 20.78 9.52 0.13
CA GLY A 10 19.37 9.72 0.51
C GLY A 10 18.40 9.29 -0.59
N ILE A 11 17.37 8.54 -0.21
CA ILE A 11 16.17 8.30 -1.02
C ILE A 11 15.02 9.00 -0.31
N VAL A 12 14.47 10.04 -0.92
CA VAL A 12 13.38 10.81 -0.33
C VAL A 12 12.04 10.32 -0.87
N VAL A 13 11.17 9.88 0.02
CA VAL A 13 9.77 9.55 -0.26
C VAL A 13 8.91 10.71 0.21
N ILE A 14 8.14 11.29 -0.70
CA ILE A 14 7.29 12.46 -0.43
C ILE A 14 5.84 11.99 -0.20
N GLY A 15 5.30 12.29 0.97
CA GLY A 15 3.95 11.95 1.40
C GLY A 15 3.89 10.69 2.27
N ALA A 16 3.17 10.77 3.39
CA ALA A 16 2.97 9.67 4.34
C ALA A 16 1.55 9.07 4.28
N GLY A 17 0.94 9.04 3.09
CA GLY A 17 -0.26 8.25 2.82
C GLY A 17 0.09 6.77 2.61
N ILE A 18 -0.92 5.92 2.36
CA ILE A 18 -0.71 4.47 2.18
C ILE A 18 0.31 4.15 1.09
N ILE A 19 0.29 4.88 -0.03
CA ILE A 19 1.25 4.71 -1.12
C ILE A 19 2.66 5.08 -0.68
N GLY A 20 2.85 6.24 -0.06
CA GLY A 20 4.17 6.69 0.38
C GLY A 20 4.78 5.79 1.45
N LEU A 21 3.98 5.40 2.45
CA LEU A 21 4.43 4.49 3.52
C LEU A 21 4.79 3.10 2.98
N THR A 22 3.95 2.51 2.14
CA THR A 22 4.22 1.19 1.55
C THR A 22 5.41 1.22 0.58
N CYS A 23 5.59 2.30 -0.19
CA CYS A 23 6.78 2.51 -1.00
C CYS A 23 8.04 2.61 -0.13
N ALA A 24 8.03 3.42 0.94
CA ALA A 24 9.17 3.57 1.83
C ALA A 24 9.59 2.24 2.47
N LEU A 25 8.61 1.46 2.97
CA LEU A 25 8.84 0.12 3.50
C LEU A 25 9.38 -0.83 2.42
N SER A 26 8.77 -0.87 1.25
CA SER A 26 9.21 -1.74 0.15
C SER A 26 10.63 -1.44 -0.31
N ILE A 27 11.00 -0.16 -0.39
CA ILE A 27 12.37 0.27 -0.71
C ILE A 27 13.34 -0.17 0.40
N GLN A 28 12.98 0.07 1.67
CA GLN A 28 13.81 -0.33 2.80
C GLN A 28 14.05 -1.85 2.82
N SER A 29 13.00 -2.66 2.64
CA SER A 29 13.10 -4.12 2.58
C SER A 29 13.99 -4.58 1.43
N LYS A 30 13.80 -4.04 0.21
CA LYS A 30 14.64 -4.38 -0.95
C LYS A 30 16.10 -4.01 -0.74
N LEU A 31 16.37 -2.87 -0.11
CA LEU A 31 17.74 -2.47 0.23
C LEU A 31 18.37 -3.45 1.24
N ALA A 32 17.62 -3.90 2.24
CA ALA A 32 18.09 -4.88 3.22
C ALA A 32 18.34 -6.25 2.57
N GLU A 33 17.43 -6.75 1.73
CA GLU A 33 17.57 -8.00 0.96
C GLU A 33 18.85 -8.00 0.10
N GLN A 34 19.16 -6.85 -0.50
CA GLN A 34 20.35 -6.65 -1.33
C GLN A 34 21.60 -6.26 -0.53
N HIS A 35 21.52 -6.21 0.81
CA HIS A 35 22.60 -5.78 1.71
C HIS A 35 23.14 -4.38 1.39
N LEU A 36 22.26 -3.46 0.98
CA LEU A 36 22.58 -2.08 0.58
C LEU A 36 22.11 -1.02 1.60
N ASP A 37 21.47 -1.43 2.69
CA ASP A 37 20.96 -0.58 3.78
C ASP A 37 22.06 0.27 4.46
N HIS A 38 23.31 -0.20 4.43
CA HIS A 38 24.46 0.58 4.89
C HIS A 38 24.85 1.73 3.95
N ARG A 39 24.43 1.69 2.66
CA ARG A 39 24.75 2.70 1.64
C ARG A 39 23.65 3.73 1.41
N TYR A 40 22.41 3.38 1.77
CA TYR A 40 21.24 4.21 1.49
C TYR A 40 20.47 4.57 2.76
N LEU A 41 19.91 5.77 2.79
CA LEU A 41 19.03 6.26 3.84
C LEU A 41 17.68 6.60 3.22
N VAL A 42 16.61 5.89 3.61
CA VAL A 42 15.24 6.22 3.21
C VAL A 42 14.70 7.30 4.15
N ILE A 43 14.29 8.43 3.59
CA ILE A 43 13.79 9.60 4.31
C ILE A 43 12.34 9.83 3.88
N LEU A 44 11.42 9.81 4.83
CA LEU A 44 10.02 10.14 4.60
C LEU A 44 9.79 11.62 4.93
N VAL A 45 9.30 12.38 3.95
CA VAL A 45 8.96 13.80 4.13
C VAL A 45 7.50 13.99 3.78
N SER A 46 6.71 14.47 4.73
CA SER A 46 5.28 14.70 4.54
C SER A 46 4.82 15.89 5.35
N ARG A 47 3.77 16.55 4.87
CA ARG A 47 3.03 17.56 5.64
C ARG A 47 2.17 16.91 6.72
N ASP A 48 1.53 15.81 6.37
CA ASP A 48 0.58 15.08 7.21
C ASP A 48 1.09 13.66 7.50
N PHE A 49 0.83 13.15 8.70
CA PHE A 49 1.20 11.80 9.14
C PHE A 49 0.00 11.09 9.78
N PRO A 50 -0.01 9.73 9.84
CA PRO A 50 -1.03 8.99 10.57
C PRO A 50 -1.07 9.38 12.05
N THR A 51 -2.26 9.38 12.67
CA THR A 51 -2.46 9.72 14.10
C THR A 51 -1.64 8.87 15.07
N CYS A 52 -1.28 7.64 14.69
CA CYS A 52 -0.42 6.77 15.47
C CYS A 52 1.06 7.19 15.47
N THR A 53 1.43 8.26 14.75
CA THR A 53 2.80 8.80 14.73
C THR A 53 3.00 9.73 15.94
N PRO A 54 4.07 9.56 16.74
CA PRO A 54 4.37 10.47 17.84
C PRO A 54 4.47 11.92 17.36
N GLY A 55 3.69 12.81 17.96
CA GLY A 55 3.63 14.23 17.58
C GLY A 55 2.73 14.56 16.38
N ALA A 56 2.03 13.57 15.81
CA ALA A 56 1.02 13.86 14.78
C ALA A 56 -0.20 14.58 15.38
N PRO A 57 -0.82 15.49 14.61
CA PRO A 57 -2.07 16.13 15.02
C PRO A 57 -3.18 15.09 15.19
N THR A 58 -4.07 15.32 16.15
CA THR A 58 -5.30 14.51 16.33
C THR A 58 -6.38 14.83 15.29
N SER A 59 -6.21 15.94 14.55
CA SER A 59 -7.08 16.35 13.45
C SER A 59 -6.35 16.16 12.12
N HIS A 60 -7.01 15.54 11.15
CA HIS A 60 -6.45 15.34 9.83
C HIS A 60 -6.89 16.43 8.84
N ALA A 61 -5.97 16.86 7.98
CA ALA A 61 -6.30 17.72 6.87
C ALA A 61 -7.18 16.98 5.85
N VAL A 62 -8.05 17.72 5.16
CA VAL A 62 -8.96 17.17 4.14
C VAL A 62 -8.18 16.55 2.99
N ASP A 63 -6.99 17.08 2.68
CA ASP A 63 -6.11 16.59 1.62
C ASP A 63 -5.21 15.42 2.04
N TYR A 64 -5.31 14.93 3.29
CA TYR A 64 -4.66 13.69 3.73
C TYR A 64 -5.56 12.47 3.48
N ALA A 65 -5.78 12.14 2.20
CA ALA A 65 -6.84 11.22 1.75
C ALA A 65 -6.86 9.83 2.42
N SER A 66 -5.70 9.28 2.81
CA SER A 66 -5.60 7.90 3.31
C SER A 66 -6.42 7.64 4.58
N VAL A 67 -6.54 8.61 5.49
CA VAL A 67 -7.29 8.44 6.75
C VAL A 67 -8.80 8.54 6.58
N TRP A 68 -9.25 9.07 5.45
CA TRP A 68 -10.67 9.24 5.13
C TRP A 68 -11.24 8.05 4.36
N ALA A 69 -10.38 7.11 3.94
CA ALA A 69 -10.82 5.89 3.30
C ALA A 69 -11.44 4.95 4.35
N GLY A 70 -12.62 4.38 4.06
CA GLY A 70 -13.17 3.28 4.86
C GLY A 70 -12.51 1.93 4.58
N ALA A 71 -11.33 1.92 3.95
CA ALA A 71 -10.93 1.00 2.90
C ALA A 71 -11.35 -0.49 3.02
N HIS A 72 -11.90 -1.01 1.93
CA HIS A 72 -12.02 -2.43 1.66
C HIS A 72 -11.50 -2.71 0.25
N VAL A 73 -10.97 -3.92 0.03
CA VAL A 73 -10.60 -4.35 -1.32
C VAL A 73 -11.85 -4.78 -2.05
N ARG A 74 -12.16 -4.06 -3.12
CA ARG A 74 -13.26 -4.36 -4.06
C ARG A 74 -12.67 -4.47 -5.46
N PRO A 75 -12.39 -5.69 -5.95
CA PRO A 75 -11.99 -5.87 -7.33
C PRO A 75 -13.08 -5.38 -8.29
N ILE A 76 -12.69 -4.91 -9.46
CA ILE A 76 -13.60 -4.50 -10.53
C ILE A 76 -13.20 -5.19 -11.83
N PRO A 77 -14.13 -5.38 -12.79
CA PRO A 77 -13.81 -5.99 -14.06
C PRO A 77 -12.67 -5.27 -14.79
N ALA A 78 -11.72 -6.06 -15.28
CA ALA A 78 -10.52 -5.60 -15.98
C ALA A 78 -10.81 -5.20 -17.44
N SER A 79 -11.85 -4.41 -17.69
CA SER A 79 -12.43 -4.15 -19.01
C SER A 79 -11.60 -3.26 -19.93
N THR A 80 -10.52 -2.65 -19.43
CA THR A 80 -9.59 -1.83 -20.21
C THR A 80 -8.14 -2.25 -19.96
N PRO A 81 -7.19 -1.92 -20.85
CA PRO A 81 -5.77 -2.22 -20.63
C PRO A 81 -5.21 -1.64 -19.32
N GLN A 82 -5.68 -0.45 -18.93
CA GLN A 82 -5.33 0.14 -17.64
C GLN A 82 -5.86 -0.71 -16.48
N LEU A 83 -7.15 -1.06 -16.51
CA LEU A 83 -7.77 -1.86 -15.46
C LEU A 83 -7.20 -3.27 -15.38
N SER A 84 -6.78 -3.87 -16.50
CA SER A 84 -6.06 -5.16 -16.50
C SER A 84 -4.71 -5.08 -15.78
N ARG A 85 -3.97 -3.99 -15.99
CA ARG A 85 -2.72 -3.76 -15.25
C ARG A 85 -2.97 -3.54 -13.77
N GLU A 86 -3.97 -2.72 -13.43
CA GLU A 86 -4.34 -2.44 -12.03
C GLU A 86 -4.87 -3.68 -11.32
N ALA A 87 -5.60 -4.56 -12.00
CA ALA A 87 -6.03 -5.84 -11.46
C ALA A 87 -4.83 -6.72 -11.06
N THR A 88 -3.72 -6.67 -11.82
CA THR A 88 -2.49 -7.39 -11.47
C THR A 88 -1.88 -6.84 -10.18
N TRP A 89 -1.82 -5.51 -10.03
CA TRP A 89 -1.38 -4.88 -8.78
C TRP A 89 -2.29 -5.26 -7.62
N LEU A 90 -3.61 -5.24 -7.82
CA LEU A 90 -4.58 -5.59 -6.78
C LEU A 90 -4.40 -7.03 -6.30
N LYS A 91 -4.20 -7.99 -7.21
CA LYS A 91 -3.95 -9.40 -6.86
C LYS A 91 -2.70 -9.54 -5.98
N GLN A 92 -1.61 -8.87 -6.37
CA GLN A 92 -0.37 -8.85 -5.58
C GLN A 92 -0.57 -8.21 -4.21
N THR A 93 -1.28 -7.09 -4.14
CA THR A 93 -1.62 -6.41 -2.88
C THR A 93 -2.46 -7.32 -1.98
N VAL A 94 -3.52 -7.96 -2.49
CA VAL A 94 -4.36 -8.86 -1.69
C VAL A 94 -3.56 -10.04 -1.16
N GLN A 95 -2.69 -10.63 -1.97
CA GLN A 95 -1.82 -11.71 -1.51
C GLN A 95 -0.89 -11.25 -0.38
N HIS A 96 -0.29 -10.05 -0.51
CA HIS A 96 0.54 -9.47 0.53
C HIS A 96 -0.23 -9.24 1.83
N LEU A 97 -1.40 -8.59 1.76
CA LEU A 97 -2.22 -8.27 2.93
C LEU A 97 -2.74 -9.53 3.62
N ARG A 98 -3.15 -10.56 2.88
CA ARG A 98 -3.54 -11.86 3.45
C ARG A 98 -2.38 -12.49 4.21
N GLY A 99 -1.20 -12.57 3.58
CA GLY A 99 -0.02 -13.12 4.23
C GLY A 99 0.42 -12.33 5.47
N GLN A 100 0.22 -11.02 5.49
CA GLN A 100 0.45 -10.21 6.70
C GLN A 100 -0.57 -10.49 7.79
N ALA A 101 -1.87 -10.51 7.46
CA ALA A 101 -2.93 -10.78 8.44
C ALA A 101 -2.78 -12.16 9.11
N GLU A 102 -2.25 -13.16 8.39
CA GLU A 102 -1.93 -14.48 8.93
C GLU A 102 -0.76 -14.46 9.92
N ARG A 103 0.28 -13.65 9.66
CA ARG A 103 1.48 -13.58 10.50
C ARG A 103 1.34 -12.62 11.68
N GLU A 104 0.57 -11.56 11.49
CA GLU A 104 0.50 -10.40 12.37
C GLU A 104 -0.99 -10.05 12.60
N PRO A 105 -1.70 -10.77 13.48
CA PRO A 105 -3.13 -10.56 13.68
C PRO A 105 -3.49 -9.16 14.22
N TRP A 106 -2.51 -8.37 14.65
CA TRP A 106 -2.69 -7.01 15.16
C TRP A 106 -2.64 -5.91 14.09
N ILE A 107 -2.49 -6.21 12.79
CA ILE A 107 -2.29 -5.15 11.77
C ILE A 107 -3.55 -4.38 11.38
N GLY A 108 -4.71 -4.70 11.97
CA GLY A 108 -5.98 -4.03 11.68
C GLY A 108 -6.58 -4.38 10.32
N ILE A 109 -6.20 -5.53 9.74
CA ILE A 109 -6.78 -6.06 8.49
C ILE A 109 -7.50 -7.38 8.81
N THR A 110 -8.67 -7.57 8.23
CA THR A 110 -9.45 -8.81 8.41
C THR A 110 -10.09 -9.20 7.08
N PRO A 111 -9.99 -10.49 6.67
CA PRO A 111 -10.73 -10.99 5.53
C PRO A 111 -12.24 -10.91 5.81
N VAL A 112 -12.99 -10.33 4.87
CA VAL A 112 -14.45 -10.19 4.97
C VAL A 112 -15.11 -10.65 3.68
N THR A 113 -16.30 -11.24 3.80
CA THR A 113 -17.14 -11.55 2.65
C THR A 113 -17.79 -10.26 2.12
N GLY A 114 -17.57 -9.96 0.84
CA GLY A 114 -18.27 -8.90 0.14
C GLY A 114 -19.40 -9.48 -0.72
N VAL A 115 -20.57 -8.84 -0.70
CA VAL A 115 -21.70 -9.14 -1.58
C VAL A 115 -22.11 -7.86 -2.28
N GLU A 116 -22.20 -7.90 -3.60
CA GLU A 116 -22.59 -6.77 -4.43
C GLU A 116 -23.92 -7.02 -5.13
N TYR A 117 -24.80 -6.03 -5.09
CA TYR A 117 -26.08 -6.05 -5.80
C TYR A 117 -26.02 -5.01 -6.92
N LEU A 118 -26.16 -5.47 -8.16
CA LEU A 118 -26.11 -4.63 -9.36
C LEU A 118 -27.49 -4.65 -10.01
N GLU A 119 -28.13 -3.48 -10.13
CA GLU A 119 -29.46 -3.36 -10.73
C GLU A 119 -29.43 -3.63 -12.24
N ALA A 120 -28.42 -3.09 -12.93
CA ALA A 120 -28.21 -3.26 -14.37
C ALA A 120 -26.71 -3.42 -14.66
N PRO A 121 -26.13 -4.61 -14.42
CA PRO A 121 -24.71 -4.84 -14.67
C PRO A 121 -24.39 -4.72 -16.17
N ASP A 122 -23.24 -4.14 -16.50
CA ASP A 122 -22.73 -4.16 -17.87
C ASP A 122 -22.21 -5.55 -18.26
N GLU A 123 -21.80 -5.72 -19.52
CA GLU A 123 -21.29 -7.00 -20.02
C GLU A 123 -20.05 -7.47 -19.25
N ALA A 124 -19.19 -6.54 -18.80
CA ALA A 124 -17.98 -6.87 -18.08
C ALA A 124 -18.28 -7.46 -16.70
N TYR A 125 -19.31 -6.97 -16.01
CA TYR A 125 -19.80 -7.55 -14.76
C TYR A 125 -20.60 -8.84 -14.98
N GLN A 126 -21.39 -8.93 -16.06
CA GLN A 126 -22.18 -10.13 -16.37
C GLN A 126 -21.31 -11.36 -16.71
N THR A 127 -20.18 -11.12 -17.36
CA THR A 127 -19.21 -12.18 -17.74
C THR A 127 -18.15 -12.41 -16.67
N TRP A 128 -18.20 -11.67 -15.55
CA TRP A 128 -17.22 -11.75 -14.48
C TRP A 128 -17.42 -13.02 -13.65
N THR A 129 -16.41 -13.88 -13.60
CA THR A 129 -16.46 -15.15 -12.87
C THR A 129 -15.44 -15.20 -11.75
N SER A 130 -15.51 -16.23 -10.90
CA SER A 130 -14.52 -16.45 -9.83
C SER A 130 -13.08 -16.59 -10.36
N GLY A 131 -12.88 -17.01 -11.61
CA GLY A 131 -11.56 -17.09 -12.25
C GLY A 131 -11.08 -15.77 -12.85
N SER A 132 -11.93 -14.74 -12.91
CA SER A 132 -11.57 -13.40 -13.37
C SER A 132 -10.77 -12.61 -12.33
N PHE A 133 -10.73 -13.09 -11.08
CA PHE A 133 -9.86 -12.59 -10.00
C PHE A 133 -8.88 -13.66 -9.53
#